data_AF-A0A178V4B4-F1
#
_entry.id   AF-A0A178V4B4-F1
#
_cell.length_a   1.000
_cell.length_b   1.000
_cell.length_c   1.000
_cell.angle_alpha   90.00
_cell.angle_beta   90.00
_cell.angle_gamma   90.00
#
_symmetry.space_group_name_H-M   'P 1'
#
loop_
_entity.id
_entity.type
_entity.pdbx_description
1 polymer ?
#
loop_
_entity_poly.entity_id
_entity_poly.type
_entity_poly.pdbx_seq_one_letter_code
_entity_poly.pdbx_strand_id
1 'polypeptide(L)'
;MKNTGKARTEIDMDLAFAQVRQDEKDDTLCKIIMGTIRGDGPRRVVLSGQSGIGKTRLAKLVGEYATEEGLCYLTLCLHLNQKFEDEVSLYEHIAFQIEVYDGDDDESDRKDLLLDLKKSIIRELEGKKRLADEQMKISDHERRKILLLDNFPTNPLLYKHIYTSSHILLILDDEGNKTSEDKVMKDLGLESFLKDYGPLKILITRRAGDENTTKRDGETESHAVDQSQGTEIDGETKS
;
A
#
# COMPACT_ATOMS: atom_id res chain seq x y z
N MET A 1 51.34 5.87 8.95
CA MET A 1 50.23 4.89 8.87
C MET A 1 49.38 5.03 10.12
N LYS A 2 48.05 4.83 9.99
CA LYS A 2 46.98 4.90 11.01
C LYS A 2 46.32 6.28 11.16
N ASN A 3 45.13 6.43 10.56
CA ASN A 3 43.91 6.80 11.30
C ASN A 3 42.59 6.61 10.49
N THR A 4 42.53 5.64 9.58
CA THR A 4 41.34 5.43 8.72
C THR A 4 40.31 4.45 9.30
N GLY A 5 40.65 3.71 10.37
CA GLY A 5 39.77 2.72 10.98
C GLY A 5 38.71 3.32 11.92
N LYS A 6 39.08 4.34 12.72
CA LYS A 6 38.19 4.91 13.74
C LYS A 6 37.04 5.72 13.14
N ALA A 7 37.32 6.48 12.07
CA ALA A 7 36.31 7.26 11.36
C ALA A 7 35.27 6.41 10.62
N ARG A 8 35.65 5.22 10.12
CA ARG A 8 34.70 4.30 9.48
C ARG A 8 33.71 3.72 10.50
N THR A 9 34.20 3.32 11.68
CA THR A 9 33.35 2.73 12.72
C THR A 9 32.36 3.72 13.34
N GLU A 10 32.73 5.00 13.45
CA GLU A 10 31.81 6.06 13.92
C GLU A 10 30.71 6.37 12.89
N ILE A 11 31.06 6.44 11.59
CA ILE A 11 30.08 6.65 10.50
C ILE A 11 29.09 5.48 10.39
N ASP A 12 29.58 4.24 10.51
CA ASP A 12 28.73 3.05 10.42
C ASP A 12 27.74 2.96 11.61
N MET A 13 28.15 3.41 12.80
CA MET A 13 27.27 3.49 13.98
C MET A 13 26.19 4.56 13.81
N ASP A 14 26.57 5.76 13.37
CA ASP A 14 25.61 6.86 13.17
C ASP A 14 24.58 6.52 12.08
N LEU A 15 25.00 5.81 11.03
CA LEU A 15 24.11 5.30 9.99
C LEU A 15 23.11 4.28 10.56
N ALA A 16 23.58 3.36 11.40
CA ALA A 16 22.73 2.37 12.05
C ALA A 16 21.70 3.02 13.00
N PHE A 17 22.10 4.02 13.80
CA PHE A 17 21.17 4.74 14.68
C PHE A 17 20.15 5.57 13.89
N ALA A 18 20.55 6.17 12.76
CA ALA A 18 19.63 6.88 11.88
C ALA A 18 18.59 5.92 11.26
N GLN A 19 19.02 4.73 10.85
CA GLN A 19 18.13 3.70 10.31
C GLN A 19 17.11 3.25 11.35
N VAL A 20 17.54 2.92 12.58
CA VAL A 20 16.62 2.51 13.67
C VAL A 20 15.56 3.56 13.94
N ARG A 21 15.92 4.85 14.01
CA ARG A 21 14.95 5.94 14.21
C ARG A 21 13.98 6.09 13.04
N GLN A 22 14.43 5.81 11.82
CA GLN A 22 13.54 5.85 10.66
C GLN A 22 12.59 4.66 10.67
N ASP A 23 13.07 3.47 11.03
CA ASP A 23 12.25 2.26 11.13
C ASP A 23 11.16 2.40 12.22
N GLU A 24 11.47 3.00 13.38
CA GLU A 24 10.48 3.30 14.42
C GLU A 24 9.39 4.28 13.94
N LYS A 25 9.79 5.30 13.16
CA LYS A 25 8.83 6.24 12.57
C LYS A 25 7.96 5.57 11.51
N ASP A 26 8.57 4.76 10.65
CA ASP A 26 7.85 4.01 9.62
C ASP A 26 6.85 3.04 10.26
N ASP A 27 7.25 2.30 11.30
CA ASP A 27 6.37 1.40 12.05
C ASP A 27 5.17 2.16 12.66
N THR A 28 5.44 3.32 13.27
CA THR A 28 4.38 4.18 13.81
C THR A 28 3.41 4.65 12.72
N LEU A 29 3.94 5.11 11.58
CA LEU A 29 3.13 5.56 10.45
C LEU A 29 2.35 4.41 9.80
N CYS A 30 2.97 3.24 9.63
CA CYS A 30 2.32 2.04 9.15
C CYS A 30 1.11 1.69 10.00
N LYS A 31 1.27 1.69 11.33
CA LYS A 31 0.16 1.43 12.27
C LYS A 31 -0.98 2.45 12.13
N ILE A 32 -0.67 3.73 11.95
CA ILE A 32 -1.67 4.78 11.73
C ILE A 32 -2.42 4.56 10.41
N ILE A 33 -1.69 4.31 9.32
CA ILE A 33 -2.29 4.07 8.00
C ILE A 33 -3.15 2.80 8.03
N MET A 34 -2.63 1.71 8.60
CA MET A 34 -3.38 0.46 8.79
C MET A 34 -4.66 0.68 9.60
N GLY A 35 -4.56 1.39 10.73
CA GLY A 35 -5.72 1.77 11.54
C GLY A 35 -6.77 2.56 10.76
N THR A 36 -6.32 3.38 9.80
CA THR A 36 -7.18 4.17 8.91
C THR A 36 -7.87 3.31 7.85
N ILE A 37 -7.14 2.43 7.15
CA ILE A 37 -7.71 1.61 6.06
C ILE A 37 -8.54 0.42 6.54
N ARG A 38 -8.39 0.01 7.80
CA ARG A 38 -9.02 -1.18 8.37
C ARG A 38 -10.55 -1.08 8.39
N GLY A 39 -11.20 -2.24 8.21
CA GLY A 39 -12.65 -2.38 8.33
C GLY A 39 -13.41 -1.47 7.36
N ASP A 40 -14.40 -0.75 7.91
CA ASP A 40 -15.22 0.22 7.17
C ASP A 40 -14.52 1.57 6.95
N GLY A 41 -13.22 1.65 7.23
CA GLY A 41 -12.40 2.80 6.90
C GLY A 41 -12.41 3.14 5.41
N PRO A 42 -11.84 4.30 5.02
CA PRO A 42 -11.83 4.77 3.64
C PRO A 42 -11.37 3.70 2.65
N ARG A 43 -12.00 3.72 1.47
CA ARG A 43 -11.59 2.87 0.33
C ARG A 43 -10.27 3.36 -0.28
N ARG A 44 -10.00 4.66 -0.19
CA ARG A 44 -8.84 5.34 -0.79
C ARG A 44 -8.12 6.15 0.27
N VAL A 45 -6.81 6.00 0.36
CA VAL A 45 -5.92 6.83 1.19
C VAL A 45 -4.83 7.38 0.29
N VAL A 46 -4.52 8.67 0.43
CA VAL A 46 -3.49 9.35 -0.36
C VAL A 46 -2.35 9.74 0.57
N LEU A 47 -1.14 9.30 0.25
CA LEU A 47 0.10 9.74 0.86
C LEU A 47 0.69 10.84 -0.02
N SER A 48 0.58 12.08 0.44
CA SER A 48 1.14 13.25 -0.25
C SER A 48 2.42 13.74 0.43
N GLY A 49 3.33 14.32 -0.36
CA GLY A 49 4.57 14.87 0.18
C GLY A 49 5.63 15.13 -0.89
N GLN A 50 6.74 15.75 -0.49
CA GLN A 50 7.82 16.11 -1.40
C GLN A 50 8.42 14.88 -2.11
N SER A 51 9.02 15.10 -3.29
CA SER A 51 9.73 14.06 -4.03
C SER A 51 10.87 13.48 -3.19
N GLY A 52 11.04 12.16 -3.18
CA GLY A 52 12.15 11.50 -2.47
C GLY A 52 11.99 11.36 -0.95
N ILE A 53 10.87 11.81 -0.35
CA ILE A 53 10.65 11.70 1.11
C ILE A 53 10.32 10.27 1.59
N GLY A 54 10.23 9.29 0.66
CA GLY A 54 10.01 7.89 1.00
C GLY A 54 8.55 7.40 1.00
N LYS A 55 7.63 8.10 0.33
CA LYS A 55 6.20 7.73 0.24
C LYS A 55 5.99 6.33 -0.35
N THR A 56 6.61 6.06 -1.51
CA THR A 56 6.56 4.74 -2.16
C THR A 56 7.14 3.64 -1.28
N ARG A 57 8.21 3.95 -0.52
CA ARG A 57 8.79 3.01 0.45
C ARG A 57 7.80 2.70 1.58
N LEU A 58 7.21 3.75 2.19
CA LEU A 58 6.21 3.60 3.24
C LEU A 58 4.97 2.84 2.76
N ALA A 59 4.49 3.10 1.54
CA ALA A 59 3.34 2.40 0.97
C ALA A 59 3.61 0.89 0.82
N LYS A 60 4.81 0.50 0.37
CA LYS A 60 5.24 -0.90 0.29
C LYS A 60 5.28 -1.55 1.67
N LEU A 61 5.87 -0.87 2.66
CA LEU A 61 5.87 -1.34 4.05
C LEU A 61 4.44 -1.54 4.57
N VAL A 62 3.52 -0.60 4.34
CA VAL A 62 2.10 -0.76 4.71
C VAL A 62 1.50 -2.02 4.08
N GLY A 63 1.84 -2.34 2.84
CA GLY A 63 1.38 -3.55 2.17
C GLY A 63 1.94 -4.85 2.75
N GLU A 64 3.22 -4.86 3.13
CA GLU A 64 3.85 -5.97 3.85
C GLU A 64 3.16 -6.18 5.19
N TYR A 65 3.09 -5.14 6.02
CA TYR A 65 2.41 -5.17 7.32
C TYR A 65 0.94 -5.59 7.22
N ALA A 66 0.20 -5.07 6.24
CA ALA A 66 -1.22 -5.42 6.05
C ALA A 66 -1.40 -6.90 5.68
N THR A 67 -0.43 -7.49 4.98
CA THR A 67 -0.43 -8.92 4.61
C THR A 67 -0.08 -9.78 5.83
N GLU A 68 0.95 -9.39 6.59
CA GLU A 68 1.38 -10.08 7.82
C GLU A 68 0.31 -10.07 8.92
N GLU A 69 -0.40 -8.95 9.08
CA GLU A 69 -1.52 -8.80 10.04
C GLU A 69 -2.82 -9.47 9.54
N GLY A 70 -2.82 -10.08 8.35
CA GLY A 70 -3.97 -10.75 7.75
C GLY A 70 -5.11 -9.81 7.34
N LEU A 71 -4.85 -8.50 7.27
CA LEU A 71 -5.82 -7.49 6.85
C LEU A 71 -6.10 -7.58 5.34
N CYS A 72 -5.05 -7.83 4.55
CA CYS A 72 -5.15 -8.14 3.14
C CYS A 72 -4.58 -9.53 2.86
N TYR A 73 -5.10 -10.19 1.82
CA TYR A 73 -4.55 -11.47 1.34
C TYR A 73 -3.61 -11.28 0.15
N LEU A 74 -3.60 -10.07 -0.41
CA LEU A 74 -2.74 -9.69 -1.52
C LEU A 74 -2.54 -8.18 -1.53
N THR A 75 -1.29 -7.79 -1.75
CA THR A 75 -0.92 -6.43 -2.11
C THR A 75 -0.44 -6.41 -3.56
N LEU A 76 -1.00 -5.50 -4.37
CA LEU A 76 -0.57 -5.22 -5.74
C LEU A 76 0.03 -3.82 -5.78
N CYS A 77 1.16 -3.62 -6.46
CA CYS A 77 1.85 -2.33 -6.51
C CYS A 77 2.05 -1.86 -7.94
N LEU A 78 1.25 -0.91 -8.42
CA LEU A 78 1.35 -0.39 -9.78
C LEU A 78 2.08 0.94 -9.81
N HIS A 79 3.22 0.96 -10.51
CA HIS A 79 3.95 2.20 -10.76
C HIS A 79 3.34 2.96 -11.93
N LEU A 80 2.66 4.08 -11.66
CA LEU A 80 2.01 4.90 -12.70
C LEU A 80 3.01 5.70 -13.54
N ASN A 81 4.29 5.66 -13.17
CA ASN A 81 5.39 6.10 -14.02
C ASN A 81 5.81 5.04 -15.07
N GLN A 82 5.20 3.85 -15.07
CA GLN A 82 5.33 2.87 -16.16
C GLN A 82 4.32 3.17 -17.25
N LYS A 83 4.70 2.99 -18.52
CA LYS A 83 3.73 3.06 -19.62
C LYS A 83 3.04 1.71 -19.74
N PHE A 84 1.72 1.70 -19.57
CA PHE A 84 0.87 0.59 -19.97
C PHE A 84 0.19 1.01 -21.26
N GLU A 85 0.73 0.57 -22.40
CA GLU A 85 0.23 0.96 -23.73
C GLU A 85 -1.14 0.33 -24.01
N ASP A 86 -1.38 -0.84 -23.44
CA ASP A 86 -2.63 -1.58 -23.55
C ASP A 86 -2.85 -2.51 -22.36
N GLU A 87 -3.99 -3.19 -22.43
CA GLU A 87 -4.47 -4.10 -21.39
C GLU A 87 -3.47 -5.23 -21.13
N VAL A 88 -2.89 -5.83 -22.18
CA VAL A 88 -1.93 -6.94 -22.06
C VAL A 88 -0.75 -6.54 -21.18
N SER A 89 -0.13 -5.38 -21.46
CA SER A 89 1.02 -4.90 -20.69
C SER A 89 0.73 -4.70 -19.19
N LEU A 90 -0.51 -4.33 -18.85
CA LEU A 90 -0.94 -4.20 -17.46
C LEU A 90 -1.07 -5.58 -16.79
N TYR A 91 -1.73 -6.53 -17.45
CA TYR A 91 -1.95 -7.85 -16.89
C TYR A 91 -0.67 -8.70 -16.84
N GLU A 92 0.26 -8.53 -17.78
CA GLU A 92 1.61 -9.11 -17.67
C GLU A 92 2.33 -8.61 -16.41
N HIS A 93 2.27 -7.30 -16.15
CA HIS A 93 2.90 -6.71 -14.97
C HIS A 93 2.27 -7.23 -13.67
N ILE A 94 0.94 -7.37 -13.61
CA ILE A 94 0.23 -7.95 -12.47
C ILE A 94 0.59 -9.43 -12.32
N ALA A 95 0.58 -10.19 -13.42
CA ALA A 95 0.90 -11.62 -13.42
C ALA A 95 2.32 -11.88 -12.93
N PHE A 96 3.28 -11.03 -13.34
CA PHE A 96 4.65 -11.08 -12.86
C PHE A 96 4.74 -10.83 -11.35
N GLN A 97 4.03 -9.82 -10.82
CA GLN A 97 4.03 -9.52 -9.38
C GLN A 97 3.51 -10.66 -8.50
N ILE A 98 2.59 -11.47 -9.03
CA ILE A 98 2.03 -12.61 -8.31
C ILE A 98 2.65 -13.94 -8.75
N GLU A 99 3.72 -13.91 -9.55
CA GLU A 99 4.52 -15.07 -9.96
C GLU A 99 3.74 -16.13 -10.76
N VAL A 100 2.78 -15.69 -11.59
CA VAL A 100 2.01 -16.59 -12.50
C VAL A 100 2.38 -16.43 -13.97
N TYR A 101 3.44 -15.67 -14.25
CA TYR A 101 3.97 -15.43 -15.59
C TYR A 101 5.48 -15.19 -15.51
N ASP A 102 6.23 -15.91 -16.32
CA ASP A 102 7.71 -15.87 -16.42
C ASP A 102 8.22 -15.12 -17.67
N GLY A 103 7.34 -14.82 -18.64
CA GLY A 103 7.68 -13.97 -19.79
C GLY A 103 8.27 -14.69 -21.00
N ASP A 104 8.30 -16.03 -20.99
CA ASP A 104 8.96 -16.84 -22.03
C ASP A 104 7.97 -17.38 -23.11
N ASP A 105 6.73 -16.90 -23.16
CA ASP A 105 5.70 -17.44 -24.05
C ASP A 105 5.68 -16.73 -25.42
N ASP A 106 6.66 -17.08 -26.26
CA ASP A 106 7.00 -16.38 -27.52
C ASP A 106 6.05 -16.63 -28.71
N GLU A 107 4.97 -17.42 -28.59
CA GLU A 107 4.17 -17.84 -29.76
C GLU A 107 2.64 -17.83 -29.60
N SER A 108 2.06 -17.18 -28.58
CA SER A 108 0.59 -17.07 -28.49
C SER A 108 0.03 -15.80 -29.14
N ASP A 109 -1.13 -15.93 -29.79
CA ASP A 109 -1.90 -14.78 -30.25
C ASP A 109 -2.19 -13.85 -29.06
N ARG A 110 -1.94 -12.56 -29.23
CA ARG A 110 -2.02 -11.57 -28.13
C ARG A 110 -3.33 -11.56 -27.34
N LYS A 111 -4.44 -11.94 -27.99
CA LYS A 111 -5.76 -12.07 -27.33
C LYS A 111 -5.85 -13.33 -26.47
N ASP A 112 -5.27 -14.42 -26.93
CA ASP A 112 -5.20 -15.67 -26.20
C ASP A 112 -4.28 -15.48 -24.98
N LEU A 113 -3.15 -14.78 -25.15
CA LEU A 113 -2.29 -14.37 -24.04
C LEU A 113 -3.03 -13.58 -22.98
N LEU A 114 -3.77 -12.52 -23.35
CA LEU A 114 -4.53 -11.73 -22.38
C LEU A 114 -5.56 -12.58 -21.61
N LEU A 115 -6.25 -13.47 -22.31
CA LEU A 115 -7.24 -14.34 -21.72
C LEU A 115 -6.58 -15.30 -20.72
N ASP A 116 -5.41 -15.85 -21.07
CA ASP A 116 -4.69 -16.80 -20.24
C ASP A 116 -4.02 -16.13 -19.04
N LEU A 117 -3.43 -14.94 -19.22
CA LEU A 117 -2.96 -14.10 -18.12
C LEU A 117 -4.09 -13.83 -17.13
N LYS A 118 -5.26 -13.39 -17.61
CA LYS A 118 -6.43 -13.15 -16.75
C LYS A 118 -6.84 -14.41 -16.02
N LYS A 119 -6.95 -15.57 -16.69
CA LYS A 119 -7.29 -16.84 -16.03
C LYS A 119 -6.27 -17.24 -14.96
N SER A 120 -4.98 -17.10 -15.23
CA SER A 120 -3.90 -17.43 -14.30
C SER A 120 -3.94 -16.51 -13.08
N ILE A 121 -4.12 -15.21 -13.30
CA ILE A 121 -4.30 -14.24 -12.21
C ILE A 121 -5.53 -14.59 -11.38
N ILE A 122 -6.68 -14.85 -12.01
CA ILE A 122 -7.91 -15.22 -11.30
C ILE A 122 -7.69 -16.44 -10.41
N ARG A 123 -7.09 -17.50 -10.95
CA ARG A 123 -6.81 -18.74 -10.19
C ARG A 123 -5.96 -18.46 -8.95
N GLU A 124 -4.95 -17.61 -9.11
CA GLU A 124 -4.05 -17.24 -8.01
C GLU A 124 -4.74 -16.34 -6.98
N LEU A 125 -5.56 -15.37 -7.43
CA LEU A 125 -6.38 -14.54 -6.54
C LEU A 125 -7.32 -15.38 -5.69
N GLU A 126 -8.01 -16.35 -6.29
CA GLU A 126 -8.89 -17.28 -5.59
C GLU A 126 -8.13 -18.17 -4.60
N GLY A 127 -6.94 -18.64 -5.01
CA GLY A 127 -6.04 -19.43 -4.17
C GLY A 127 -5.62 -18.68 -2.91
N LYS A 128 -5.05 -17.48 -3.08
CA LYS A 128 -4.61 -16.63 -1.95
C LYS A 128 -5.76 -16.24 -1.03
N LYS A 129 -6.91 -15.90 -1.60
CA LYS A 129 -8.12 -15.59 -0.82
C LYS A 129 -8.58 -16.78 0.02
N ARG A 130 -8.65 -17.98 -0.56
CA ARG A 130 -9.03 -19.20 0.18
C ARG A 130 -8.08 -19.48 1.33
N LEU A 131 -6.78 -19.36 1.09
CA LEU A 131 -5.75 -19.55 2.12
C LEU A 131 -5.90 -18.53 3.26
N ALA A 132 -6.19 -17.28 2.95
CA ALA A 132 -6.45 -16.26 3.97
C ALA A 132 -7.73 -16.55 4.77
N ASP A 133 -8.82 -16.94 4.10
CA ASP A 133 -10.08 -17.33 4.75
C ASP A 133 -9.90 -18.56 5.66
N GLU A 134 -9.04 -19.51 5.29
CA GLU A 134 -8.71 -20.68 6.11
C GLU A 134 -7.86 -20.31 7.34
N GLN A 135 -6.81 -19.51 7.15
CA GLN A 135 -5.99 -19.00 8.25
C GLN A 135 -6.81 -18.18 9.25
N MET A 136 -7.73 -17.36 8.76
CA MET A 136 -8.64 -16.58 9.58
C MET A 136 -9.53 -17.49 10.46
N LYS A 137 -10.12 -18.55 9.90
CA LYS A 137 -10.94 -19.52 10.66
C LYS A 137 -10.16 -20.24 11.75
N ILE A 138 -8.89 -20.58 11.49
CA ILE A 138 -8.01 -21.22 12.49
C ILE A 138 -7.73 -20.24 13.63
N SER A 139 -7.31 -19.01 13.31
CA SER A 139 -7.02 -17.98 14.31
C SER A 139 -8.24 -17.65 15.17
N ASP A 140 -9.44 -17.70 14.58
CA ASP A 140 -10.70 -17.49 15.29
C ASP A 140 -11.04 -18.58 16.28
N HIS A 141 -10.82 -19.84 15.90
CA HIS A 141 -11.06 -20.96 16.78
C HIS A 141 -10.15 -20.88 18.01
N GLU A 142 -8.88 -20.53 17.82
CA GLU A 142 -7.91 -20.34 18.90
C GLU A 142 -8.26 -19.14 19.79
N ARG A 143 -8.60 -17.98 19.21
CA ARG A 143 -9.01 -16.79 19.96
C ARG A 143 -10.27 -17.03 20.79
N ARG A 144 -11.28 -17.72 20.23
CA ARG A 144 -12.50 -18.10 20.97
C ARG A 144 -12.19 -19.05 22.12
N LYS A 145 -11.24 -19.97 21.95
CA LYS A 145 -10.79 -20.89 23.01
C LYS A 145 -10.13 -20.15 24.17
N ILE A 146 -9.34 -19.10 23.88
CA ILE A 146 -8.75 -18.21 24.90
C ILE A 146 -9.84 -17.42 25.64
N LEU A 147 -10.79 -16.84 24.91
CA LEU A 147 -11.86 -16.03 25.50
C LEU A 147 -12.83 -16.83 26.39
N LEU A 148 -13.03 -18.12 26.09
CA LEU A 148 -13.83 -19.03 26.91
C LEU A 148 -13.12 -19.38 28.24
N LEU A 149 -11.80 -19.18 28.35
CA LEU A 149 -11.06 -19.44 29.59
C LEU A 149 -11.16 -18.28 30.59
N ASP A 150 -11.41 -17.04 30.15
CA ASP A 150 -11.28 -15.83 30.98
C ASP A 150 -12.61 -15.19 31.46
N ASN A 151 -13.78 -15.80 31.22
CA ASN A 151 -15.09 -15.35 31.76
C ASN A 151 -15.45 -13.85 31.56
N PHE A 152 -14.90 -13.18 30.55
CA PHE A 152 -15.27 -11.79 30.27
C PHE A 152 -16.66 -11.68 29.60
N PRO A 153 -17.51 -10.72 30.01
CA PRO A 153 -18.80 -10.49 29.39
C PRO A 153 -18.62 -10.04 27.94
N THR A 154 -19.00 -10.91 27.00
CA THR A 154 -18.74 -10.79 25.56
C THR A 154 -19.85 -10.03 24.87
N ASN A 155 -19.51 -8.95 24.15
CA ASN A 155 -20.45 -8.22 23.30
C ASN A 155 -20.34 -8.73 21.85
N PRO A 156 -21.33 -9.46 21.31
CA PRO A 156 -21.23 -10.13 19.99
C PRO A 156 -21.03 -9.17 18.81
N LEU A 157 -21.43 -7.91 18.96
CA LEU A 157 -21.34 -6.91 17.90
C LEU A 157 -19.91 -6.37 17.70
N LEU A 158 -19.05 -6.45 18.72
CA LEU A 158 -17.65 -6.01 18.62
C LEU A 158 -16.83 -6.95 17.72
N TYR A 159 -17.17 -8.23 17.71
CA TYR A 159 -16.51 -9.25 16.89
C TYR A 159 -16.78 -9.08 15.41
N LYS A 160 -18.02 -8.73 15.03
CA LYS A 160 -18.42 -8.60 13.62
C LYS A 160 -17.60 -7.54 12.86
N HIS A 161 -17.15 -6.47 13.54
CA HIS A 161 -16.33 -5.42 12.94
C HIS A 161 -14.84 -5.78 12.78
N ILE A 162 -14.36 -6.76 13.56
CA ILE A 162 -12.98 -7.26 13.48
C ILE A 162 -12.85 -8.25 12.30
N TYR A 163 -13.98 -8.78 11.82
CA TYR A 163 -14.08 -9.83 10.80
C TYR A 163 -14.46 -9.34 9.41
N THR A 164 -13.93 -8.19 8.99
CA THR A 164 -14.03 -7.82 7.58
C THR A 164 -13.16 -8.77 6.78
N SER A 165 -13.75 -9.43 5.78
CA SER A 165 -13.05 -10.30 4.82
C SER A 165 -11.78 -9.63 4.34
N SER A 166 -10.67 -10.37 4.34
CA SER A 166 -9.38 -9.89 3.86
C SER A 166 -9.56 -9.28 2.47
N HIS A 167 -8.98 -8.10 2.27
CA HIS A 167 -9.15 -7.31 1.05
C HIS A 167 -7.94 -7.45 0.14
N ILE A 168 -8.05 -6.94 -1.09
CA ILE A 168 -6.88 -6.61 -1.91
C ILE A 168 -6.46 -5.18 -1.57
N LEU A 169 -5.18 -4.98 -1.29
CA LEU A 169 -4.59 -3.64 -1.21
C LEU A 169 -3.92 -3.31 -2.54
N LEU A 170 -4.38 -2.25 -3.19
CA LEU A 170 -3.78 -1.74 -4.43
C LEU A 170 -2.99 -0.47 -4.11
N ILE A 171 -1.67 -0.54 -4.27
CA ILE A 171 -0.78 0.61 -4.18
C ILE A 171 -0.65 1.20 -5.58
N LEU A 172 -1.00 2.48 -5.74
CA LEU A 172 -0.82 3.24 -6.97
C LEU A 172 0.28 4.27 -6.75
N ASP A 173 1.44 4.05 -7.35
CA ASP A 173 2.57 4.95 -7.24
C ASP A 173 2.53 6.03 -8.33
N ASP A 174 1.90 7.15 -7.97
CA ASP A 174 1.59 8.33 -8.80
C ASP A 174 2.73 9.38 -8.72
N GLU A 175 3.99 8.93 -8.56
CA GLU A 175 5.17 9.79 -8.63
C GLU A 175 5.69 9.95 -10.08
N GLY A 176 4.80 10.26 -11.03
CA GLY A 176 5.14 10.44 -12.45
C GLY A 176 3.92 10.79 -13.31
N ASN A 177 4.10 10.88 -14.63
CA ASN A 177 3.05 11.31 -15.55
C ASN A 177 2.87 10.41 -16.79
N LYS A 178 3.33 9.14 -16.73
CA LYS A 178 3.30 8.25 -17.90
C LYS A 178 1.97 7.52 -18.08
N THR A 179 1.28 7.21 -16.99
CA THR A 179 -0.10 6.75 -16.98
C THR A 179 -0.84 7.45 -15.82
N SER A 180 -2.13 7.16 -15.67
CA SER A 180 -2.96 7.73 -14.59
C SER A 180 -3.80 6.64 -13.92
N GLU A 181 -4.30 6.91 -12.70
CA GLU A 181 -5.26 6.03 -12.03
C GLU A 181 -6.43 5.71 -12.97
N ASP A 182 -7.02 6.72 -13.60
CA ASP A 182 -8.18 6.55 -14.47
C ASP A 182 -7.87 5.67 -15.69
N LYS A 183 -6.68 5.81 -16.29
CA LYS A 183 -6.25 4.95 -17.39
C LYS A 183 -6.23 3.48 -16.94
N VAL A 184 -5.57 3.19 -15.83
CA VAL A 184 -5.38 1.82 -15.36
C VAL A 184 -6.68 1.21 -14.83
N MET A 185 -7.44 1.98 -14.04
CA MET A 185 -8.64 1.52 -13.37
C MET A 185 -9.83 1.38 -14.32
N LYS A 186 -10.03 2.33 -15.23
CA LYS A 186 -11.19 2.38 -16.13
C LYS A 186 -10.84 1.87 -17.53
N ASP A 187 -9.90 2.53 -18.21
CA ASP A 187 -9.64 2.24 -19.63
C ASP A 187 -9.05 0.84 -19.83
N LEU A 188 -8.14 0.41 -18.94
CA LEU A 188 -7.53 -0.92 -18.96
C LEU A 188 -8.31 -1.95 -18.12
N GLY A 189 -9.46 -1.58 -17.56
CA GLY A 189 -10.41 -2.50 -16.96
C GLY A 189 -9.99 -3.13 -15.62
N LEU A 190 -9.00 -2.56 -14.91
CA LEU A 190 -8.58 -3.15 -13.63
C LEU A 190 -9.68 -3.08 -12.56
N GLU A 191 -10.46 -1.99 -12.52
CA GLU A 191 -11.54 -1.83 -11.52
C GLU A 191 -12.62 -2.90 -11.69
N SER A 192 -13.01 -3.21 -12.94
CA SER A 192 -13.99 -4.25 -13.21
C SER A 192 -13.42 -5.65 -12.97
N PHE A 193 -12.15 -5.87 -13.31
CA PHE A 193 -11.48 -7.16 -13.09
C PHE A 193 -11.39 -7.53 -11.60
N LEU A 194 -11.03 -6.58 -10.72
CA LEU A 194 -10.86 -6.87 -9.30
C LEU A 194 -12.16 -6.89 -8.49
N LYS A 195 -13.28 -6.47 -9.07
CA LYS A 195 -14.56 -6.25 -8.36
C LYS A 195 -15.09 -7.49 -7.63
N ASP A 196 -14.90 -8.68 -8.20
CA ASP A 196 -15.47 -9.92 -7.68
C ASP A 196 -14.58 -10.59 -6.62
N TYR A 197 -13.35 -10.12 -6.45
CA TYR A 197 -12.36 -10.78 -5.58
C TYR A 197 -12.40 -10.28 -4.13
N GLY A 198 -13.07 -9.16 -3.86
CA GLY A 198 -13.35 -8.72 -2.50
C GLY A 198 -13.40 -7.20 -2.40
N PRO A 199 -13.48 -6.66 -1.17
CA PRO A 199 -13.25 -5.25 -0.96
C PRO A 199 -11.87 -4.86 -1.53
N LEU A 200 -11.81 -3.75 -2.25
CA LEU A 200 -10.57 -3.20 -2.78
C LEU A 200 -10.24 -1.93 -2.00
N LYS A 201 -9.11 -1.92 -1.29
CA LYS A 201 -8.54 -0.71 -0.67
C LYS A 201 -7.41 -0.19 -1.56
N ILE A 202 -7.30 1.12 -1.67
CA ILE A 202 -6.33 1.77 -2.56
C ILE A 202 -5.48 2.74 -1.75
N LEU A 203 -4.17 2.61 -1.86
CA LEU A 203 -3.18 3.53 -1.30
C LEU A 203 -2.45 4.23 -2.44
N ILE A 204 -2.56 5.54 -2.52
CA ILE A 204 -1.98 6.33 -3.62
C ILE A 204 -0.79 7.12 -3.07
N THR A 205 0.37 7.07 -3.70
CA THR A 205 1.50 7.95 -3.37
C THR A 205 1.60 9.07 -4.40
N ARG A 206 1.55 10.32 -3.96
CA ARG A 206 1.49 11.50 -4.84
C ARG A 206 2.44 12.61 -4.40
N ARG A 207 2.98 13.37 -5.34
CA ARG A 207 3.81 14.54 -5.01
C ARG A 207 2.95 15.70 -4.50
N ALA A 208 3.48 16.43 -3.51
CA ALA A 208 2.85 17.65 -3.05
C ALA A 208 2.76 18.69 -4.19
N GLY A 209 1.58 19.30 -4.38
CA GLY A 209 1.31 20.28 -5.44
C GLY A 209 0.65 19.70 -6.70
N ASP A 210 0.62 18.38 -6.87
CA ASP A 210 -0.12 17.71 -7.94
C ASP A 210 -1.61 17.58 -7.54
N GLU A 211 -2.31 18.69 -7.35
CA GLU A 211 -3.74 18.68 -6.97
C GLU A 211 -4.69 18.27 -8.09
N ASN A 212 -4.17 18.10 -9.32
CA ASN A 212 -4.96 17.76 -10.47
C ASN A 212 -4.73 16.29 -10.85
N THR A 213 -5.73 15.43 -10.61
CA THR A 213 -6.35 14.65 -11.71
C THR A 213 -7.55 13.76 -11.34
N THR A 214 -7.90 13.51 -10.07
CA THR A 214 -9.17 12.81 -9.79
C THR A 214 -9.63 13.02 -8.35
N LYS A 215 -10.32 14.14 -8.07
CA LYS A 215 -11.12 14.25 -6.84
C LYS A 215 -12.31 13.30 -6.98
N ARG A 216 -12.31 12.18 -6.25
CA ARG A 216 -13.55 11.43 -5.97
C ARG A 216 -14.00 11.77 -4.55
N ASP A 217 -15.30 11.95 -4.37
CA ASP A 217 -15.91 12.32 -3.10
C ASP A 217 -15.48 11.37 -1.97
N GLY A 218 -14.84 11.91 -0.92
CA GLY A 218 -14.49 11.16 0.30
C GLY A 218 -13.04 11.27 0.81
N GLU A 219 -12.18 12.08 0.21
CA GLU A 219 -10.83 12.33 0.74
C GLU A 219 -10.92 13.02 2.11
N THR A 220 -10.39 12.37 3.15
CA THR A 220 -10.23 12.97 4.48
C THR A 220 -8.80 13.49 4.58
N GLU A 221 -8.63 14.81 4.43
CA GLU A 221 -7.36 15.48 4.70
C GLU A 221 -7.11 15.56 6.21
N SER A 222 -5.98 15.02 6.68
CA SER A 222 -5.44 15.36 7.99
C SER A 222 -4.21 16.24 7.80
N HIS A 223 -4.38 17.55 7.99
CA HIS A 223 -3.28 18.52 8.00
C HIS A 223 -2.52 18.39 9.33
N ALA A 224 -1.28 17.88 9.28
CA ALA A 224 -0.31 18.11 10.35
C ALA A 224 0.27 19.51 10.13
N VAL A 225 -0.24 20.48 10.88
CA VAL A 225 0.26 21.86 10.88
C VAL A 225 1.59 21.91 11.65
N ASP A 226 2.69 22.12 10.93
CA ASP A 226 3.94 22.58 11.52
C ASP A 226 4.02 24.12 11.35
N GLN A 227 3.63 24.85 12.39
CA GLN A 227 3.80 26.30 12.44
C GLN A 227 5.13 26.63 13.13
N SER A 228 6.16 26.88 12.33
CA SER A 228 7.30 27.70 12.76
C SER A 228 7.09 29.12 12.25
N GLN A 229 6.50 29.97 13.09
CA GLN A 229 6.46 31.42 12.89
C GLN A 229 7.85 32.00 13.21
N GLY A 230 8.64 32.29 12.18
CA GLY A 230 9.77 33.23 12.27
C GLY A 230 9.28 34.63 11.93
N THR A 231 9.10 35.48 12.94
CA THR A 231 8.74 36.88 12.75
C THR A 231 10.05 37.68 12.62
N GLU A 232 10.44 38.07 11.42
CA GLU A 232 11.47 39.09 11.21
C GLU A 232 10.82 40.48 11.39
N ILE A 233 11.35 41.24 12.34
CA ILE A 233 10.94 42.61 12.63
C ILE A 233 11.90 43.52 11.86
N ASP A 234 11.36 44.26 10.90
CA ASP A 234 12.06 45.28 10.11
C ASP A 234 12.61 46.39 11.01
N GLY A 235 13.93 46.58 10.98
CA GLY A 235 14.63 47.70 11.59
C GLY A 235 14.80 48.83 10.59
N GLU A 236 13.87 49.78 10.61
CA GLU A 236 13.96 51.07 9.93
C GLU A 236 15.11 51.90 10.54
N THR A 237 16.05 52.38 9.71
CA THR A 237 16.91 53.52 10.08
C THR A 237 16.93 54.52 8.94
N LYS A 238 16.32 55.69 9.19
CA LYS A 238 16.48 56.92 8.41
C LYS A 238 17.29 57.93 9.21
N SER A 239 18.15 58.65 8.47
CA SER A 239 18.94 59.85 8.79
C SER A 239 20.35 59.60 9.30
#